data_AF-A0A4Q2X2C4-F1
#
_entry.id   AF-A0A4Q2X2C4-F1
#
_cell.length_a   1.000
_cell.length_b   1.000
_cell.length_c   1.000
_cell.angle_alpha   90.00
_cell.angle_beta   90.00
_cell.angle_gamma   90.00
#
_symmetry.space_group_name_H-M   'P 1'
#
loop_
_entity.id
_entity.type
_entity.pdbx_description
1 polymer ?
#
loop_
_entity_poly.entity_id
_entity_poly.type
_entity_poly.pdbx_seq_one_letter_code
_entity_poly.pdbx_strand_id
1 'polypeptide(L)'
;MARYFIDRPVFAWVISILICLLGGISLTQLPVAQYPSVAPPSISITANYAGASAETLTDTVTSVIEQQLNGIDNLFYMNSASDANGTATITLYFKPGTDADVAQVQVQNKVQLATPSLPATVQQQGVVVAKATRNFMMFIALTTDDGSQDAISLGNYLASSVLDPLRRVQGVGEVIQFGTQYAMRIWLDPDKLNSFALTPGDVSAAVAAQNTQVPVGQIGQLPAVEGQQLNVILQGRSTLREV
;
A
#
# COMPACT_ATOMS: atom_id res chain seq x y z
N MET A 1 -52.49 -31.55 -2.15
CA MET A 1 -51.92 -30.44 -2.94
C MET A 1 -52.12 -30.60 -4.45
N ALA A 2 -51.76 -31.73 -5.07
CA ALA A 2 -51.89 -31.90 -6.53
C ALA A 2 -53.32 -31.69 -7.08
N ARG A 3 -54.35 -32.25 -6.43
CA ARG A 3 -55.77 -32.05 -6.82
C ARG A 3 -56.20 -30.57 -6.84
N TYR A 4 -55.70 -29.76 -5.90
CA TYR A 4 -56.04 -28.32 -5.81
C TYR A 4 -55.52 -27.51 -7.01
N PHE A 5 -54.34 -27.86 -7.53
CA PHE A 5 -53.78 -27.21 -8.73
C PHE A 5 -54.40 -27.74 -10.03
N ILE A 6 -54.90 -28.99 -10.03
CA ILE A 6 -55.68 -29.55 -11.15
C ILE A 6 -57.01 -28.80 -11.31
N ASP A 7 -57.70 -28.54 -10.20
CA ASP A 7 -58.98 -27.82 -10.21
C ASP A 7 -58.82 -26.29 -10.43
N ARG A 8 -57.59 -25.75 -10.32
CA ARG A 8 -57.26 -24.31 -10.49
C ARG A 8 -56.01 -24.09 -11.37
N PRO A 9 -56.08 -24.36 -12.68
CA PRO A 9 -54.92 -24.30 -13.58
C PRO A 9 -54.33 -22.89 -13.74
N VAL A 10 -55.15 -21.83 -13.66
CA VAL A 10 -54.66 -20.43 -13.73
C VAL A 10 -53.79 -20.10 -12.52
N PHE A 11 -54.14 -20.60 -11.32
CA PHE A 11 -53.36 -20.36 -10.11
C PHE A 11 -51.98 -21.04 -10.17
N ALA A 12 -51.92 -22.25 -10.74
CA ALA A 12 -50.65 -22.93 -11.01
C ALA A 12 -49.76 -22.12 -11.96
N TRP A 13 -50.32 -21.57 -13.05
CA TRP A 13 -49.60 -20.70 -13.97
C TRP A 13 -49.08 -19.42 -13.32
N VAL A 14 -49.87 -18.77 -12.46
CA VAL A 14 -49.45 -17.56 -11.74
C VAL A 14 -48.23 -17.85 -10.86
N ILE A 15 -48.23 -18.96 -10.12
CA ILE A 15 -47.07 -19.34 -9.29
C ILE A 15 -45.85 -19.65 -10.15
N SER A 16 -46.01 -20.40 -11.25
CA SER A 16 -44.89 -20.70 -12.16
C SER A 16 -44.30 -19.43 -12.79
N ILE A 17 -45.15 -18.51 -13.25
CA ILE A 17 -44.71 -17.21 -13.79
C ILE A 17 -44.01 -16.39 -12.71
N LEU A 18 -44.53 -16.38 -11.48
CA LEU A 18 -43.90 -15.69 -10.36
C LEU A 18 -42.51 -16.25 -10.05
N ILE A 19 -42.36 -17.59 -10.03
CA ILE A 19 -41.06 -18.24 -9.82
C ILE A 19 -40.09 -17.92 -10.96
N CYS A 20 -40.54 -17.98 -12.22
CA CYS A 20 -39.70 -17.63 -13.37
C CYS A 20 -39.30 -16.14 -13.36
N LEU A 21 -40.22 -15.25 -12.96
CA LEU A 21 -39.95 -13.81 -12.87
C LEU A 21 -38.94 -13.51 -11.76
N LEU A 22 -39.11 -14.09 -10.57
CA LEU A 22 -38.15 -13.95 -9.46
C LEU A 22 -36.80 -14.58 -9.80
N GLY A 23 -36.80 -15.73 -10.48
CA GLY A 23 -35.59 -16.38 -11.00
C GLY A 23 -34.86 -15.50 -12.01
N GLY A 24 -35.60 -14.91 -12.96
CA GLY A 24 -35.05 -13.98 -13.95
C GLY A 24 -34.44 -12.72 -13.33
N ILE A 25 -35.10 -12.12 -12.33
CA ILE A 25 -34.55 -10.98 -11.57
C ILE A 25 -33.32 -11.39 -10.76
N SER A 26 -33.30 -12.60 -10.21
CA SER A 26 -32.15 -13.08 -9.42
C SER A 26 -30.92 -13.32 -10.30
N LEU A 27 -31.10 -13.81 -11.53
CA LEU A 27 -30.01 -14.03 -12.48
C LEU A 27 -29.27 -12.74 -12.86
N THR A 28 -29.92 -11.58 -12.83
CA THR A 28 -29.26 -10.30 -13.13
C THR A 28 -28.51 -9.70 -11.94
N GLN A 29 -28.77 -10.17 -10.72
CA GLN A 29 -28.14 -9.68 -9.49
C GLN A 29 -27.09 -10.63 -8.91
N LEU A 30 -27.10 -11.90 -9.31
CA LEU A 30 -26.18 -12.90 -8.78
C LEU A 30 -24.73 -12.63 -9.26
N PRO A 31 -23.75 -12.55 -8.34
CA PRO A 31 -22.35 -12.48 -8.70
C PRO A 31 -21.90 -13.72 -9.47
N VAL A 32 -21.12 -13.53 -10.53
CA VAL A 32 -20.54 -14.61 -11.33
C VAL A 32 -19.08 -14.77 -10.95
N ALA A 33 -18.67 -15.98 -10.58
CA ALA A 33 -17.30 -16.33 -10.26
C ALA A 33 -16.96 -17.72 -10.83
N GLN A 34 -15.68 -17.95 -11.16
CA GLN A 34 -15.24 -19.25 -11.69
C GLN A 34 -15.33 -20.36 -10.64
N TYR A 35 -14.96 -20.04 -9.40
CA TYR A 35 -15.01 -20.94 -8.24
C TYR A 35 -15.46 -20.14 -7.01
N PRO A 36 -16.08 -20.80 -6.01
CA PRO A 36 -16.26 -20.19 -4.70
C PRO A 36 -14.89 -19.91 -4.05
N SER A 37 -14.83 -18.92 -3.16
CA SER A 37 -13.61 -18.64 -2.40
C SER A 37 -13.32 -19.78 -1.42
N VAL A 38 -12.35 -20.63 -1.77
CA VAL A 38 -11.87 -21.76 -0.94
C VAL A 38 -10.46 -21.53 -0.39
N ALA A 39 -9.78 -20.48 -0.86
CA ALA A 39 -8.43 -20.16 -0.43
C ALA A 39 -8.46 -19.62 1.02
N PRO A 40 -7.53 -20.06 1.89
CA PRO A 40 -7.38 -19.47 3.22
C PRO A 40 -7.06 -17.98 3.09
N PRO A 41 -7.68 -17.11 3.91
CA PRO A 41 -7.34 -15.70 3.91
C PRO A 41 -5.90 -15.51 4.40
N SER A 42 -5.20 -14.55 3.81
CA SER A 42 -3.81 -14.26 4.15
C SER A 42 -3.55 -12.76 4.23
N ILE A 43 -2.66 -12.36 5.13
CA ILE A 43 -2.20 -10.98 5.32
C ILE A 43 -0.69 -10.95 5.10
N SER A 44 -0.21 -10.03 4.27
CA SER A 44 1.21 -9.79 4.02
C SER A 44 1.66 -8.55 4.76
N ILE A 45 2.85 -8.62 5.33
CA ILE A 45 3.58 -7.52 5.93
C ILE A 45 4.86 -7.37 5.12
N THR A 46 5.07 -6.18 4.57
CA THR A 46 6.26 -5.85 3.78
C THR A 46 7.00 -4.70 4.43
N ALA A 47 8.30 -4.89 4.65
CA ALA A 47 9.22 -3.87 5.14
C ALA A 47 10.45 -3.81 4.25
N ASN A 48 11.03 -2.62 4.10
CA ASN A 48 12.25 -2.42 3.32
C ASN A 48 13.35 -1.84 4.21
N TYR A 49 14.55 -2.40 4.07
CA TYR A 49 15.78 -1.92 4.69
C TYR A 49 16.88 -1.89 3.62
N ALA A 50 16.85 -0.85 2.79
CA ALA A 50 17.82 -0.67 1.71
C ALA A 50 19.27 -0.74 2.23
N GLY A 51 20.07 -1.61 1.60
CA GLY A 51 21.49 -1.81 1.93
C GLY A 51 21.79 -2.84 3.02
N ALA A 52 20.77 -3.44 3.65
CA ALA A 52 20.97 -4.52 4.61
C ALA A 52 21.19 -5.88 3.91
N SER A 53 22.00 -6.74 4.53
CA SER A 53 22.11 -8.15 4.13
C SER A 53 20.85 -8.93 4.54
N ALA A 54 20.59 -10.08 3.90
CA ALA A 54 19.46 -10.94 4.26
C ALA A 54 19.51 -11.40 5.73
N GLU A 55 20.69 -11.65 6.27
CA GLU A 55 20.89 -12.04 7.67
C GLU A 55 20.59 -10.86 8.62
N THR A 56 21.17 -9.69 8.36
CA THR A 56 20.86 -8.47 9.12
C THR A 56 19.38 -8.14 9.10
N LEU A 57 18.73 -8.27 7.94
CA LEU A 57 17.30 -8.02 7.78
C LEU A 57 16.46 -9.00 8.60
N THR A 58 16.86 -10.28 8.62
CA THR A 58 16.20 -11.32 9.41
C THR A 58 16.28 -11.01 10.90
N ASP A 59 17.45 -10.64 11.41
CA ASP A 59 17.66 -10.42 12.84
C ASP A 59 17.04 -9.11 13.34
N THR A 60 17.11 -8.05 12.53
CA THR A 60 16.74 -6.69 12.96
C THR A 60 15.31 -6.28 12.60
N VAL A 61 14.69 -6.93 11.61
CA VAL A 61 13.34 -6.58 11.14
C VAL A 61 12.41 -7.77 11.20
N THR A 62 12.71 -8.83 10.44
CA THR A 62 11.79 -9.97 10.27
C THR A 62 11.47 -10.65 11.60
N SER A 63 12.49 -11.04 12.36
CA SER A 63 12.33 -11.71 13.66
C SER A 63 11.64 -10.83 14.70
N VAL A 64 11.92 -9.52 14.70
CA VAL A 64 11.31 -8.56 15.63
C VAL A 64 9.80 -8.45 15.38
N ILE A 65 9.39 -8.40 14.11
CA ILE A 65 7.97 -8.40 13.75
C ILE A 65 7.33 -9.75 14.11
N GLU A 66 7.95 -10.86 13.74
CA GLU A 66 7.43 -12.21 14.03
C GLU A 66 7.14 -12.45 15.51
N GLN A 67 8.05 -12.03 16.39
CA GLN A 67 7.87 -12.17 17.84
C GLN A 67 6.61 -11.48 18.36
N GLN A 68 6.21 -10.36 17.74
CA GLN A 68 5.01 -9.61 18.11
C GLN A 68 3.71 -10.20 17.50
N LEU A 69 3.80 -11.05 16.47
CA LEU A 69 2.64 -11.65 15.80
C LEU A 69 1.99 -12.80 16.57
N ASN A 70 2.41 -13.05 17.81
CA ASN A 70 1.80 -14.04 18.69
C ASN A 70 0.43 -13.60 19.22
N GLY A 71 -0.48 -14.58 19.37
CA GLY A 71 -1.82 -14.35 19.91
C GLY A 71 -2.76 -13.63 18.94
N ILE A 72 -2.58 -13.83 17.63
CA ILE A 72 -3.54 -13.44 16.59
C ILE A 72 -4.58 -14.56 16.45
N ASP A 73 -5.86 -14.20 16.39
CA ASP A 73 -6.94 -15.17 16.32
C ASP A 73 -6.94 -15.90 14.96
N ASN A 74 -7.28 -17.19 15.00
CA ASN A 74 -7.40 -18.04 13.81
C ASN A 74 -6.16 -18.10 12.91
N LEU A 75 -4.98 -17.69 13.42
CA LEU A 75 -3.71 -17.89 12.74
C LEU A 75 -3.49 -19.39 12.52
N PHE A 76 -3.20 -19.78 11.28
CA PHE A 76 -2.93 -21.16 10.91
C PHE A 76 -1.42 -21.41 10.84
N TYR A 77 -0.71 -20.61 10.05
CA TYR A 77 0.75 -20.57 10.03
C TYR A 77 1.23 -19.21 9.50
N MET A 78 2.51 -18.90 9.72
CA MET A 78 3.17 -17.78 9.08
C MET A 78 4.37 -18.28 8.28
N ASN A 79 4.72 -17.55 7.23
CA ASN A 79 5.93 -17.76 6.46
C ASN A 79 6.62 -16.41 6.25
N SER A 80 7.94 -16.39 6.35
CA SER A 80 8.72 -15.17 6.17
C SER A 80 9.86 -15.39 5.17
N ALA A 81 10.24 -14.31 4.50
CA ALA A 81 11.35 -14.27 3.58
C ALA A 81 12.08 -12.94 3.74
N SER A 82 13.41 -13.03 3.80
CA SER A 82 14.32 -11.88 3.84
C SER A 82 15.22 -11.96 2.62
N ASP A 83 15.04 -11.03 1.68
CA ASP A 83 15.79 -11.01 0.44
C ASP A 83 17.03 -10.13 0.54
N ALA A 84 18.09 -10.49 -0.19
CA ALA A 84 19.35 -9.71 -0.25
C ALA A 84 19.19 -8.33 -0.91
N ASN A 85 18.02 -8.04 -1.49
CA ASN A 85 17.67 -6.70 -1.99
C ASN A 85 17.19 -5.76 -0.87
N GLY A 86 17.16 -6.22 0.39
CA GLY A 86 16.70 -5.46 1.55
C GLY A 86 15.20 -5.52 1.79
N THR A 87 14.46 -6.42 1.14
CA THR A 87 13.00 -6.57 1.32
C THR A 87 12.68 -7.72 2.25
N ALA A 88 11.90 -7.45 3.30
CA ALA A 88 11.37 -8.46 4.21
C ALA A 88 9.88 -8.62 3.94
N THR A 89 9.44 -9.86 3.75
CA THR A 89 8.03 -10.20 3.55
C THR A 89 7.62 -11.27 4.55
N ILE A 90 6.57 -11.00 5.32
CA ILE A 90 5.96 -11.95 6.26
C ILE A 90 4.51 -12.16 5.84
N THR A 91 4.14 -13.38 5.49
CA THR A 91 2.78 -13.76 5.14
C THR A 91 2.15 -14.63 6.21
N LEU A 92 1.07 -14.16 6.81
CA LEU A 92 0.25 -14.90 7.75
C LEU A 92 -0.92 -15.55 7.01
N TYR A 93 -1.13 -16.84 7.25
CA TYR A 93 -2.24 -17.61 6.72
C TYR A 93 -3.21 -17.93 7.84
N PHE A 94 -4.49 -17.69 7.59
CA PHE A 94 -5.55 -17.85 8.58
C PHE A 94 -6.45 -19.04 8.23
N LYS A 95 -7.17 -19.56 9.22
CA LYS A 95 -8.12 -20.66 8.99
C LYS A 95 -9.26 -20.21 8.05
N PRO A 96 -9.79 -21.09 7.20
CA PRO A 96 -10.97 -20.79 6.37
C PRO A 96 -12.14 -20.28 7.22
N GLY A 97 -12.87 -19.28 6.73
CA GLY A 97 -13.96 -18.62 7.44
C GLY A 97 -13.55 -17.44 8.34
N THR A 98 -12.24 -17.17 8.48
CA THR A 98 -11.76 -15.96 9.16
C THR A 98 -12.08 -14.72 8.33
N ASP A 99 -12.56 -13.66 8.98
CA ASP A 99 -12.76 -12.36 8.37
C ASP A 99 -11.40 -11.69 8.07
N ALA A 100 -11.15 -11.39 6.79
CA ALA A 100 -9.87 -10.82 6.36
C ALA A 100 -9.65 -9.37 6.83
N ASP A 101 -10.72 -8.60 7.04
CA ASP A 101 -10.65 -7.23 7.58
C ASP A 101 -10.28 -7.27 9.06
N VAL A 102 -10.90 -8.17 9.83
CA VAL A 102 -10.54 -8.37 11.24
C VAL A 102 -9.10 -8.87 11.38
N ALA A 103 -8.71 -9.86 10.58
CA ALA A 103 -7.34 -10.38 10.55
C ALA A 103 -6.31 -9.26 10.23
N GLN A 104 -6.60 -8.42 9.23
CA GLN A 104 -5.74 -7.29 8.87
C GLN A 104 -5.58 -6.32 10.04
N VAL A 105 -6.67 -5.96 10.73
CA VAL A 105 -6.63 -5.06 11.88
C VAL A 105 -5.82 -5.67 13.03
N GLN A 106 -6.01 -6.96 13.33
CA GLN A 106 -5.24 -7.65 14.37
C GLN A 106 -3.74 -7.64 14.04
N VAL A 107 -3.37 -7.98 12.80
CA VAL A 107 -1.97 -7.93 12.34
C VAL A 107 -1.41 -6.51 12.45
N GLN A 108 -2.14 -5.51 11.96
CA GLN A 108 -1.71 -4.10 12.03
C GLN A 108 -1.46 -3.67 13.47
N ASN A 109 -2.33 -4.05 14.42
CA ASN A 109 -2.16 -3.73 15.83
C ASN A 109 -0.91 -4.38 16.42
N LYS A 110 -0.58 -5.62 16.04
CA LYS A 110 0.64 -6.30 16.47
C LYS A 110 1.89 -5.69 15.84
N VAL A 111 1.85 -5.35 14.55
CA VAL A 111 2.96 -4.67 13.85
C VAL A 111 3.27 -3.33 14.48
N GLN A 112 2.26 -2.55 14.88
CA GLN A 112 2.46 -1.28 15.58
C GLN A 112 3.23 -1.42 16.90
N LEU A 113 3.10 -2.55 17.60
CA LEU A 113 3.89 -2.83 18.81
C LEU A 113 5.36 -3.14 18.49
N ALA A 114 5.64 -3.70 17.30
CA ALA A 114 7.00 -3.97 16.83
C ALA A 114 7.69 -2.71 16.30
N THR A 115 6.95 -1.79 15.68
CA THR A 115 7.49 -0.60 14.97
C THR A 115 8.57 0.17 15.76
N PRO A 116 8.41 0.45 17.07
CA PRO A 116 9.42 1.21 17.83
C PRO A 116 10.76 0.48 17.98
N SER A 117 10.78 -0.85 17.87
CA SER A 117 11.98 -1.68 17.94
C SER A 117 12.68 -1.85 16.59
N LEU A 118 12.08 -1.39 15.49
CA LEU A 118 12.68 -1.46 14.16
C LEU A 118 13.72 -0.36 13.96
N PRO A 119 14.71 -0.55 13.06
CA PRO A 119 15.64 0.50 12.67
C PRO A 119 14.93 1.74 12.12
N ALA A 120 15.45 2.94 12.41
CA ALA A 120 14.82 4.20 12.02
C ALA A 120 14.62 4.35 10.50
N THR A 121 15.52 3.80 9.69
CA THR A 121 15.41 3.79 8.22
C THR A 121 14.18 3.00 7.75
N VAL A 122 13.89 1.87 8.39
CA VAL A 122 12.72 1.02 8.10
C VAL A 122 11.44 1.73 8.53
N GLN A 123 11.46 2.36 9.71
CA GLN A 123 10.32 3.14 10.19
C GLN A 123 9.97 4.29 9.25
N GLN A 124 10.98 4.99 8.71
CA GLN A 124 10.81 6.06 7.73
C GLN A 124 10.25 5.59 6.39
N GLN A 125 10.67 4.40 5.93
CA GLN A 125 10.12 3.79 4.71
C GLN A 125 8.70 3.26 4.92
N GLY A 126 8.33 2.96 6.16
CA GLY A 126 7.01 2.48 6.55
C GLY A 126 6.88 0.96 6.35
N VAL A 127 6.11 0.33 7.25
CA VAL A 127 5.73 -1.08 7.13
C VAL A 127 4.34 -1.15 6.50
N VAL A 128 4.22 -1.87 5.39
CA VAL A 128 2.96 -2.01 4.66
C VAL A 128 2.28 -3.31 5.07
N VAL A 129 1.02 -3.23 5.49
CA VAL A 129 0.19 -4.39 5.81
C VAL A 129 -1.00 -4.44 4.86
N ALA A 130 -1.06 -5.49 4.05
CA ALA A 130 -2.08 -5.67 3.02
C ALA A 130 -2.66 -7.08 3.03
N LYS A 131 -3.87 -7.23 2.49
CA LYS A 131 -4.46 -8.55 2.25
C LYS A 131 -3.67 -9.24 1.14
N ALA A 132 -3.02 -10.35 1.46
CA ALA A 132 -2.18 -11.06 0.51
C ALA A 132 -3.06 -11.89 -0.42
N THR A 133 -2.85 -11.76 -1.73
CA THR A 133 -3.47 -12.62 -2.73
C THR A 133 -2.37 -13.23 -3.60
N ARG A 134 -2.36 -14.56 -3.77
CA ARG A 134 -1.26 -15.27 -4.45
C ARG A 134 -1.27 -15.14 -5.99
N ASN A 135 -2.28 -14.50 -6.58
CA ASN A 135 -2.45 -14.42 -8.03
C ASN A 135 -2.64 -12.97 -8.49
N PHE A 136 -1.98 -12.64 -9.61
CA PHE A 136 -2.26 -11.41 -10.34
C PHE A 136 -3.59 -11.54 -11.08
N MET A 137 -4.51 -10.60 -10.84
CA MET A 137 -5.76 -10.53 -11.60
C MET A 137 -5.52 -10.06 -13.05
N MET A 138 -4.64 -9.08 -13.22
CA MET A 138 -4.29 -8.50 -14.52
C MET A 138 -2.93 -7.81 -14.46
N PHE A 139 -2.33 -7.63 -15.64
CA PHE A 139 -1.19 -6.74 -15.83
C PHE A 139 -1.64 -5.55 -16.68
N ILE A 140 -1.29 -4.35 -16.25
CA ILE A 140 -1.52 -3.12 -17.00
C ILE A 140 -0.14 -2.62 -17.43
N ALA A 141 0.10 -2.64 -18.74
CA ALA A 141 1.34 -2.13 -19.33
C ALA A 141 1.09 -0.75 -19.93
N LEU A 142 1.99 0.20 -19.63
CA LEU A 142 1.99 1.52 -20.26
C LEU A 142 3.12 1.57 -21.30
N THR A 143 2.77 1.95 -22.53
CA THR A 143 3.69 2.03 -23.66
C THR A 143 3.49 3.34 -24.41
N THR A 144 4.52 3.80 -25.12
CA THR A 144 4.45 4.96 -26.02
C THR A 144 4.70 4.53 -27.45
N ASP A 145 3.83 4.93 -28.38
CA ASP A 145 3.94 4.56 -29.81
C ASP A 145 5.12 5.24 -30.51
N ASP A 146 5.53 6.42 -30.03
CA ASP A 146 6.56 7.26 -30.63
C ASP A 146 7.95 7.12 -29.96
N GLY A 147 8.03 6.36 -28.87
CA GLY A 147 9.26 6.22 -28.07
C GLY A 147 9.72 7.51 -27.39
N SER A 148 8.85 8.52 -27.26
CA SER A 148 9.19 9.82 -26.67
C SER A 148 9.51 9.76 -25.18
N GLN A 149 9.06 8.71 -24.49
CA GLN A 149 9.27 8.51 -23.06
C GLN A 149 10.08 7.25 -22.82
N ASP A 150 11.08 7.36 -21.95
CA ASP A 150 11.81 6.19 -21.49
C ASP A 150 11.02 5.43 -20.40
N ALA A 151 11.52 4.26 -20.01
CA ALA A 151 10.87 3.43 -19.00
C ALA A 151 10.78 4.12 -17.63
N ILE A 152 11.68 5.08 -17.32
CA ILE A 152 11.71 5.79 -16.04
C ILE A 152 10.63 6.87 -16.05
N SER A 153 10.49 7.63 -17.14
CA SER A 153 9.41 8.60 -17.36
C SER A 153 8.04 7.96 -17.24
N LEU A 154 7.84 6.80 -17.88
CA LEU A 154 6.58 6.05 -17.79
C LEU A 154 6.35 5.49 -16.39
N GLY A 155 7.41 5.00 -15.73
CA GLY A 155 7.36 4.58 -14.33
C GLY A 155 6.95 5.72 -13.39
N ASN A 156 7.47 6.92 -13.61
CA ASN A 156 7.10 8.10 -12.86
C ASN A 156 5.64 8.50 -13.08
N TYR A 157 5.18 8.53 -14.33
CA TYR A 157 3.78 8.82 -14.66
C TYR A 157 2.81 7.82 -14.01
N LEU A 158 3.15 6.53 -14.05
CA LEU A 158 2.38 5.49 -13.36
C LEU A 158 2.28 5.77 -11.86
N ALA A 159 3.41 6.06 -11.20
CA ALA A 159 3.45 6.34 -9.78
C ALA A 159 2.66 7.60 -9.39
N SER A 160 2.83 8.70 -10.14
CA SER A 160 2.26 10.00 -9.79
C SER A 160 0.78 10.14 -10.10
N SER A 161 0.28 9.45 -11.13
CA SER A 161 -1.03 9.75 -11.70
C SER A 161 -1.97 8.55 -11.78
N VAL A 162 -1.45 7.33 -11.82
CA VAL A 162 -2.26 6.13 -12.09
C VAL A 162 -2.37 5.22 -10.86
N LEU A 163 -1.27 5.05 -10.12
CA LEU A 163 -1.15 4.09 -9.03
C LEU A 163 -2.17 4.35 -7.91
N ASP A 164 -2.28 5.58 -7.43
CA ASP A 164 -3.17 5.95 -6.33
C ASP A 164 -4.66 5.85 -6.69
N PRO A 165 -5.13 6.33 -7.86
CA PRO A 165 -6.48 6.03 -8.32
C PRO A 165 -6.78 4.54 -8.40
N LEU A 166 -5.87 3.72 -8.95
CA LEU A 166 -6.06 2.27 -9.07
C LEU A 166 -6.19 1.59 -7.70
N ARG A 167 -5.34 1.96 -6.74
CA ARG A 167 -5.39 1.42 -5.36
C ARG A 167 -6.71 1.71 -4.64
N ARG A 168 -7.46 2.74 -5.06
CA ARG A 168 -8.75 3.11 -4.46
C ARG A 168 -9.96 2.48 -5.15
N VAL A 169 -9.78 1.76 -6.25
CA VAL A 169 -10.88 1.09 -6.94
C VAL A 169 -11.40 -0.07 -6.08
N GLN A 170 -12.71 -0.15 -5.89
CA GLN A 170 -13.34 -1.22 -5.11
C GLN A 170 -13.00 -2.59 -5.71
N GLY A 171 -12.50 -3.50 -4.88
CA GLY A 171 -12.09 -4.85 -5.28
C GLY A 171 -10.59 -4.98 -5.62
N VAL A 172 -9.84 -3.88 -5.69
CA VAL A 172 -8.38 -3.91 -5.81
C VAL A 172 -7.77 -4.16 -4.43
N GLY A 173 -7.08 -5.28 -4.27
CA GLY A 173 -6.38 -5.62 -3.02
C GLY A 173 -4.98 -5.03 -2.94
N GLU A 174 -4.17 -5.22 -3.98
CA GLU A 174 -2.79 -4.76 -4.06
C GLU A 174 -2.47 -4.34 -5.50
N VAL A 175 -1.66 -3.29 -5.65
CA VAL A 175 -1.11 -2.85 -6.94
C VAL A 175 0.39 -2.80 -6.84
N ILE A 176 1.06 -3.66 -7.61
CA ILE A 176 2.52 -3.73 -7.71
C ILE A 176 2.95 -2.94 -8.96
N GLN A 177 3.75 -1.91 -8.76
CA GLN A 177 4.36 -1.15 -9.84
C GLN A 177 5.65 -1.86 -10.31
N PHE A 178 5.74 -2.12 -11.60
CA PHE A 178 6.98 -2.54 -12.24
C PHE A 178 7.66 -1.32 -12.87
N GLY A 179 8.56 -0.69 -12.11
CA GLY A 179 9.24 0.55 -12.49
C GLY A 179 9.53 1.41 -11.27
N THR A 180 10.17 2.56 -11.47
CA THR A 180 10.50 3.49 -10.38
C THR A 180 9.92 4.86 -10.66
N GLN A 181 9.43 5.53 -9.61
CA GLN A 181 9.18 6.96 -9.65
C GLN A 181 10.49 7.76 -9.75
N TYR A 182 10.41 9.02 -10.13
CA TYR A 182 11.56 9.90 -10.08
C TYR A 182 12.05 10.10 -8.65
N ALA A 183 13.36 10.23 -8.54
CA ALA A 183 14.06 10.57 -7.32
C ALA A 183 15.26 11.43 -7.67
N MET A 184 15.54 12.46 -6.86
CA MET A 184 16.75 13.25 -7.00
C MET A 184 17.96 12.40 -6.61
N ARG A 185 18.69 11.91 -7.63
CA ARG A 185 19.88 11.07 -7.44
C ARG A 185 21.14 11.93 -7.40
N ILE A 186 21.80 11.96 -6.25
CA ILE A 186 23.08 12.65 -6.06
C ILE A 186 24.19 11.60 -6.17
N TRP A 187 24.84 11.55 -7.33
CA TRP A 187 26.00 10.68 -7.57
C TRP A 187 27.26 11.38 -7.08
N LEU A 188 27.79 10.91 -5.95
CA LEU A 188 28.98 11.47 -5.32
C LEU A 188 30.24 11.06 -6.10
N ASP A 189 31.04 12.05 -6.47
CA ASP A 189 32.36 11.87 -7.08
C ASP A 189 33.43 11.88 -5.97
N PRO A 190 34.08 10.74 -5.69
CA PRO A 190 35.01 10.61 -4.56
C PRO A 190 36.26 11.47 -4.74
N ASP A 191 36.73 11.66 -5.98
CA ASP A 191 37.94 12.44 -6.26
C ASP A 191 37.69 13.93 -6.02
N LYS A 192 36.51 14.42 -6.42
CA LYS A 192 36.10 15.80 -6.14
C LYS A 192 35.80 16.03 -4.66
N LEU A 193 35.16 15.07 -3.98
CA LEU A 193 34.95 15.20 -2.53
C LEU A 193 36.28 15.34 -1.79
N ASN A 194 37.27 14.53 -2.16
CA ASN A 194 38.60 14.59 -1.56
C ASN A 194 39.32 15.91 -1.84
N SER A 195 39.19 16.48 -3.04
CA SER A 195 39.82 17.78 -3.38
C SER A 195 39.27 18.95 -2.56
N PHE A 196 38.02 18.85 -2.08
CA PHE A 196 37.40 19.82 -1.19
C PHE A 196 37.44 19.42 0.30
N ALA A 197 38.15 18.33 0.65
CA ALA A 197 38.18 17.76 2.00
C ALA A 197 36.78 17.50 2.59
N LEU A 198 35.85 17.05 1.75
CA LEU A 198 34.48 16.73 2.11
C LEU A 198 34.28 15.21 2.22
N THR A 199 33.36 14.80 3.08
CA THR A 199 32.91 13.41 3.21
C THR A 199 31.47 13.25 2.68
N PRO A 200 31.02 12.02 2.37
CA PRO A 200 29.62 11.77 2.03
C PRO A 200 28.64 12.23 3.12
N GLY A 201 29.05 12.20 4.39
CA GLY A 201 28.25 12.67 5.53
C GLY A 201 28.02 14.19 5.50
N ASP A 202 28.98 14.96 5.01
CA ASP A 202 28.84 16.41 4.88
C ASP A 202 27.79 16.77 3.82
N VAL A 203 27.76 16.02 2.71
CA VAL A 203 26.76 16.21 1.66
C VAL A 203 25.36 15.85 2.14
N SER A 204 25.21 14.72 2.83
CA SER A 204 23.88 14.32 3.36
C SER A 204 23.38 15.31 4.40
N ALA A 205 24.24 15.80 5.29
CA ALA A 205 23.91 16.84 6.27
C ALA A 205 23.54 18.16 5.59
N ALA A 206 24.28 18.58 4.57
CA ALA A 206 24.00 19.79 3.82
C ALA A 206 22.65 19.72 3.10
N VAL A 207 22.33 18.58 2.46
CA VAL A 207 21.03 18.36 1.82
C VAL A 207 19.91 18.39 2.86
N ALA A 208 20.07 17.71 4.00
CA ALA A 208 19.05 17.71 5.06
C ALA A 208 18.82 19.11 5.66
N ALA A 209 19.87 19.92 5.79
CA ALA A 209 19.78 21.27 6.35
C ALA A 209 19.22 22.30 5.35
N GLN A 210 19.45 22.13 4.05
CA GLN A 210 19.07 23.11 3.02
C GLN A 210 17.78 22.75 2.28
N ASN A 211 17.51 21.46 2.09
CA ASN A 211 16.30 20.95 1.44
C ASN A 211 15.20 20.66 2.48
N THR A 212 14.89 21.66 3.31
CA THR A 212 13.84 21.57 4.33
C THR A 212 12.81 22.66 4.12
N GLN A 213 11.54 22.29 4.27
CA GLN A 213 10.44 23.24 4.29
C GLN A 213 10.29 23.75 5.72
N VAL A 214 10.77 24.97 5.99
CA VAL A 214 10.67 25.57 7.32
C VAL A 214 9.31 26.29 7.45
N PRO A 215 8.47 25.93 8.43
CA PRO A 215 7.27 26.70 8.74
C PRO A 215 7.69 28.03 9.39
N VAL A 216 7.47 29.14 8.70
CA VAL A 216 7.89 30.49 9.16
C VAL A 216 6.73 31.27 9.81
N GLY A 217 5.56 30.64 9.93
CA GLY A 217 4.37 31.25 10.51
C GLY A 217 3.68 32.23 9.55
N GLN A 218 2.92 33.17 10.11
CA GLN A 218 2.21 34.19 9.35
C GLN A 218 2.27 35.53 10.07
N ILE A 219 2.37 36.62 9.31
CA ILE A 219 2.25 37.99 9.85
C ILE A 219 0.78 38.22 10.19
N GLY A 220 0.50 38.77 11.36
CA GLY A 220 -0.87 39.00 11.83
C GLY A 220 -1.56 37.76 12.40
N GLN A 221 -0.80 36.72 12.75
CA GLN A 221 -1.32 35.58 13.52
C GLN A 221 -1.78 36.03 14.91
N LEU A 222 -2.89 35.47 15.39
CA LEU A 222 -3.31 35.67 16.78
C LEU A 222 -2.32 35.02 17.76
N PRO A 223 -2.02 35.67 18.90
CA PRO A 223 -2.55 36.96 19.35
C PRO A 223 -1.91 38.16 18.62
N ALA A 224 -2.75 38.98 17.98
CA ALA A 224 -2.34 40.15 17.19
C ALA A 224 -2.78 41.44 17.90
N VAL A 225 -2.10 42.54 17.58
CA VAL A 225 -2.45 43.87 18.10
C VAL A 225 -3.84 44.32 17.62
N GLU A 226 -4.54 45.09 18.45
CA GLU A 226 -5.85 45.65 18.12
C GLU A 226 -5.75 46.56 16.87
N GLY A 227 -6.62 46.33 15.88
CA GLY A 227 -6.58 47.04 14.60
C GLY A 227 -5.69 46.41 13.52
N GLN A 228 -5.06 45.27 13.76
CA GLN A 228 -4.31 44.54 12.73
C GLN A 228 -5.22 44.06 11.58
N GLN A 229 -5.04 44.63 10.39
CA GLN A 229 -5.80 44.26 9.17
C GLN A 229 -5.02 43.35 8.20
N LEU A 230 -3.70 43.27 8.34
CA LEU A 230 -2.83 42.46 7.47
C LEU A 230 -2.62 41.07 8.05
N ASN A 231 -3.03 40.03 7.31
CA ASN A 231 -2.69 38.64 7.58
C ASN A 231 -2.05 38.01 6.33
N VAL A 232 -0.80 37.58 6.45
CA VAL A 232 -0.02 37.01 5.33
C VAL A 232 0.77 35.80 5.81
N ILE A 233 0.57 34.66 5.15
CA ILE A 233 1.37 33.45 5.38
C ILE A 233 2.79 33.67 4.85
N LEU A 234 3.78 33.49 5.72
CA LEU A 234 5.18 33.59 5.34
C LEU A 234 5.63 32.26 4.71
N GLN A 235 6.20 32.35 3.51
CA GLN A 235 6.82 31.21 2.85
C GLN A 235 8.33 31.25 3.08
N GLY A 236 8.85 30.23 3.77
CA GLY A 236 10.28 30.05 4.01
C GLY A 236 11.01 29.42 2.83
N ARG A 237 12.28 29.05 3.05
CA ARG A 237 13.04 28.24 2.09
C ARG A 237 12.20 27.04 1.65
N SER A 238 12.05 26.90 0.34
CA SER A 238 11.31 25.82 -0.31
C SER A 238 12.25 24.64 -0.53
N THR A 239 11.68 23.43 -0.53
CA THR A 239 12.38 22.25 -1.02
C THR A 239 12.87 22.46 -2.45
N LEU A 240 13.95 21.76 -2.81
CA LEU A 240 14.43 21.66 -4.19
C LEU A 240 13.27 21.18 -5.06
N ARG A 241 12.95 21.94 -6.11
CA ARG A 241 11.97 21.58 -7.13
C ARG A 241 12.72 21.26 -8.40
N GLU A 242 12.18 20.36 -9.21
CA GLU A 242 12.63 20.22 -10.59
C GLU A 242 12.50 21.59 -11.30
N VAL A 243 13.53 21.94 -12.07
CA VAL A 243 13.52 23.10 -12.98
C VAL A 243 13.16 22.61 -14.36
#